data_AF-H3GRW7-F1
#
_entry.id   AF-H3GRW7-F1
#
_cell.length_a   1.000
_cell.length_b   1.000
_cell.length_c   1.000
_cell.angle_alpha   90.00
_cell.angle_beta   90.00
_cell.angle_gamma   90.00
#
_symmetry.space_group_name_H-M   'P 1'
#
loop_
_entity.id
_entity.type
_entity.pdbx_description
1 polymer ?
#
loop_
_entity_poly.entity_id
_entity_poly.type
_entity_poly.pdbx_seq_one_letter_code
_entity_poly.pdbx_strand_id
1 'polypeptide(L)'
;MLGTLRTNREKGLAFEQQVVRLMQTLNCELQATQQSRDGGIDHQGFWTLPDLEVDVVTQCKNESKPVGVHYVREFHGVLSFFPRTTMGLFASASGYSLYAQRFFLRMTHPAILCTVDTKSGRLTSFLLNDRAQTLLPKLTVGSLFVNQEHALALTYGDKILG
;
A
#
# COMPACT_ATOMS: atom_id res chain seq x y z
N MET A 1 20.52 26.81 13.37
CA MET A 1 20.57 25.39 12.96
C MET A 1 19.79 25.29 11.64
N LEU A 2 20.49 25.37 10.51
CA LEU A 2 19.86 25.33 9.18
C LEU A 2 19.43 23.89 8.89
N GLY A 3 18.13 23.62 8.96
CA GLY A 3 17.59 22.32 8.54
C GLY A 3 17.75 22.17 7.04
N THR A 4 18.56 21.21 6.60
CA THR A 4 18.75 20.88 5.19
C THR A 4 17.39 20.51 4.57
N LEU A 5 16.91 21.34 3.64
CA LEU A 5 15.68 21.07 2.88
C LEU A 5 15.90 19.83 2.02
N ARG A 6 15.26 18.71 2.39
CA ARG A 6 15.25 17.49 1.56
C ARG A 6 14.57 17.78 0.22
N THR A 7 15.16 17.30 -0.87
CA THR A 7 14.57 17.32 -2.21
C THR A 7 13.29 16.47 -2.24
N ASN A 8 12.42 16.72 -3.22
CA ASN A 8 11.20 15.91 -3.39
C ASN A 8 11.53 14.43 -3.66
N ARG A 9 12.63 14.15 -4.35
CA ARG A 9 13.12 12.80 -4.60
C ARG A 9 13.51 12.09 -3.30
N GLU A 10 14.26 12.75 -2.42
CA GLU A 10 14.65 12.19 -1.12
C GLU A 10 13.43 11.95 -0.22
N LYS A 11 12.43 12.83 -0.28
CA LYS A 11 11.16 12.63 0.45
C LYS A 11 10.36 11.45 -0.10
N GLY A 12 10.35 11.25 -1.42
CA GLY A 12 9.76 10.07 -2.06
C GLY A 12 10.43 8.78 -1.59
N LEU A 13 11.75 8.70 -1.75
CA LEU A 13 12.53 7.53 -1.36
C LEU A 13 12.42 7.20 0.14
N ALA A 14 12.38 8.23 1.00
CA ALA A 14 12.17 8.03 2.43
C ALA A 14 10.78 7.44 2.75
N PHE A 15 9.76 7.82 1.98
CA PHE A 15 8.41 7.28 2.11
C PHE A 15 8.32 5.85 1.57
N GLU A 16 8.89 5.58 0.41
CA GLU A 16 9.03 4.22 -0.15
C GLU A 16 9.66 3.26 0.87
N GLN A 17 10.78 3.65 1.48
CA GLN A 17 11.43 2.84 2.52
C GLN A 17 10.57 2.68 3.78
N GLN A 18 9.73 3.67 4.12
CA GLN A 18 8.79 3.55 5.24
C GLN A 18 7.68 2.56 4.94
N VAL A 19 7.16 2.54 3.71
CA VAL A 19 6.19 1.53 3.25
C VAL A 19 6.81 0.14 3.29
N VAL A 20 8.05 -0.04 2.83
CA VAL A 20 8.76 -1.33 2.93
C VAL A 20 8.84 -1.82 4.38
N ARG A 21 9.28 -0.96 5.31
CA ARG A 21 9.38 -1.34 6.74
C ARG A 21 8.02 -1.70 7.33
N LEU A 22 6.97 -0.95 7.00
CA LEU A 22 5.62 -1.25 7.45
C LEU A 22 5.13 -2.60 6.90
N MET A 23 5.34 -2.87 5.61
CA MET A 23 4.92 -4.13 5.02
C MET A 23 5.72 -5.32 5.59
N GLN A 24 7.01 -5.12 5.91
CA GLN A 24 7.81 -6.13 6.61
C GLN A 24 7.22 -6.51 7.96
N THR A 25 6.68 -5.56 8.74
CA THR A 25 6.00 -5.90 10.00
C THR A 25 4.71 -6.69 9.78
N LEU A 26 4.17 -6.72 8.57
CA LEU A 26 2.99 -7.48 8.20
C LEU A 26 3.33 -8.83 7.54
N ASN A 27 4.59 -9.28 7.66
CA ASN A 27 5.13 -10.46 6.95
C ASN A 27 5.09 -10.33 5.41
N CYS A 28 5.26 -9.12 4.90
CA CYS A 28 5.38 -8.85 3.47
C CYS A 28 6.78 -8.32 3.15
N GLU A 29 7.53 -9.10 2.39
CA GLU A 29 8.87 -8.74 1.93
C GLU A 29 8.77 -8.01 0.59
N LEU A 30 9.32 -6.78 0.54
CA LEU A 30 9.34 -5.94 -0.64
C LEU A 30 10.77 -5.54 -0.98
N GLN A 31 11.12 -5.60 -2.27
CA GLN A 31 12.40 -5.17 -2.80
C GLN A 31 12.17 -4.07 -3.85
N ALA A 32 13.01 -3.04 -3.82
CA ALA A 32 12.94 -1.95 -4.79
C ALA A 32 13.19 -2.46 -6.20
N THR A 33 12.38 -2.02 -7.16
CA THR A 33 12.60 -2.32 -8.57
C THR A 33 13.68 -1.41 -9.17
N GLN A 34 14.31 -1.89 -10.23
CA GLN A 34 15.12 -1.00 -11.07
C GLN A 34 14.16 -0.12 -11.88
N GLN A 35 14.15 1.18 -11.57
CA GLN A 35 13.30 2.26 -12.12
C GLN A 35 13.13 2.32 -13.67
N SER A 36 13.78 1.46 -14.45
CA SER A 36 13.93 1.66 -15.89
C SER A 36 12.83 1.06 -16.77
N ARG A 37 11.89 0.22 -16.30
CA ARG A 37 10.96 -0.50 -17.21
C ARG A 37 9.58 -0.89 -16.66
N ASP A 38 9.25 -0.60 -15.41
CA ASP A 38 8.06 -1.17 -14.73
C ASP A 38 6.81 -0.28 -14.77
N GLY A 39 6.87 0.90 -15.39
CA GLY A 39 5.72 1.79 -15.53
C GLY A 39 5.35 2.53 -14.24
N GLY A 40 6.27 2.63 -13.26
CA GLY A 40 6.04 3.33 -12.00
C GLY A 40 5.71 2.42 -10.82
N ILE A 41 6.19 1.16 -10.88
CA ILE A 41 6.24 0.29 -9.70
C ILE A 41 7.47 0.67 -8.89
N ASP A 42 7.32 0.82 -7.58
CA ASP A 42 8.45 1.13 -6.70
C ASP A 42 9.06 -0.13 -6.09
N HIS A 43 8.21 -1.14 -5.82
CA HIS A 43 8.66 -2.40 -5.22
C HIS A 43 7.88 -3.61 -5.74
N GLN A 44 8.53 -4.77 -5.68
CA GLN A 44 7.94 -6.09 -5.89
C GLN A 44 8.37 -7.04 -4.77
N GLY A 45 7.57 -8.07 -4.52
CA GLY A 45 7.91 -9.12 -3.58
C GLY A 45 6.71 -10.01 -3.26
N PHE A 46 6.64 -10.49 -2.03
CA PHE A 46 5.64 -11.49 -1.62
C PHE A 46 5.07 -11.15 -0.24
N TRP A 47 3.80 -11.45 -0.05
CA TRP A 47 3.12 -11.38 1.23
C TRP A 47 2.83 -12.79 1.73
N THR A 48 3.57 -13.22 2.74
CA THR A 48 3.43 -14.55 3.34
C THR A 48 2.35 -14.50 4.43
N LEU A 49 1.21 -15.10 4.12
CA LEU A 49 0.06 -15.27 5.03
C LEU A 49 0.05 -16.71 5.56
N PRO A 50 -0.66 -17.00 6.67
CA PRO A 50 -0.64 -18.31 7.32
C PRO A 50 -0.87 -19.55 6.42
N ASP A 51 -1.64 -19.40 5.34
CA ASP A 51 -2.00 -20.49 4.42
C ASP A 51 -1.84 -20.14 2.94
N LEU A 52 -1.25 -18.97 2.64
CA LEU A 52 -1.18 -18.43 1.28
C LEU A 52 0.04 -17.51 1.15
N GLU A 53 0.73 -17.58 0.02
CA GLU A 53 1.69 -16.56 -0.38
C GLU A 53 1.17 -15.85 -1.62
N VAL A 54 1.26 -14.52 -1.64
CA VAL A 54 0.75 -13.70 -2.74
C VAL A 54 1.84 -12.76 -3.23
N ASP A 55 2.06 -12.73 -4.54
CA ASP A 55 2.94 -11.74 -5.17
C ASP A 55 2.37 -10.34 -4.94
N VAL A 56 3.21 -9.39 -4.54
CA VAL A 56 2.82 -8.00 -4.31
C VAL A 56 3.65 -7.08 -5.19
N VAL A 57 2.97 -6.11 -5.81
CA VAL A 57 3.63 -4.97 -6.47
C VAL A 57 3.08 -3.68 -5.93
N THR A 58 3.95 -2.68 -5.76
CA THR A 58 3.59 -1.45 -5.07
C THR A 58 3.85 -0.20 -5.87
N GLN A 59 3.06 0.84 -5.62
CA GLN A 59 3.34 2.22 -6.01
C GLN A 59 3.09 3.15 -4.82
N CYS A 60 3.98 4.10 -4.61
CA CYS A 60 4.04 4.99 -3.46
C CYS A 60 3.90 6.45 -3.91
N LYS A 61 3.06 7.22 -3.21
CA LYS A 61 2.94 8.67 -3.40
C LYS A 61 3.05 9.44 -2.10
N ASN A 62 4.13 10.22 -1.99
CA ASN A 62 4.36 11.17 -0.91
C ASN A 62 3.99 12.61 -1.35
N GLU A 63 2.70 12.87 -1.46
CA GLU A 63 2.16 14.19 -1.80
C GLU A 63 1.44 14.82 -0.61
N SER A 64 1.42 16.16 -0.54
CA SER A 64 0.71 16.89 0.52
C SER A 64 -0.81 16.92 0.34
N LYS A 65 -1.30 16.60 -0.86
CA LYS A 65 -2.72 16.56 -1.20
C LYS A 65 -3.15 15.12 -1.49
N PRO A 66 -4.42 14.76 -1.22
CA PRO A 66 -4.93 13.42 -1.52
C PRO A 66 -4.71 13.02 -2.97
N VAL A 67 -4.32 11.76 -3.17
CA VAL A 67 -4.02 11.19 -4.49
C VAL A 67 -5.24 11.28 -5.41
N GLY A 68 -5.01 11.85 -6.61
CA GLY A 68 -6.02 11.99 -7.65
C GLY A 68 -6.30 10.69 -8.40
N VAL A 69 -7.49 10.60 -9.02
CA VAL A 69 -7.94 9.41 -9.75
C VAL A 69 -7.02 9.01 -10.92
N HIS A 70 -6.30 9.96 -11.52
CA HIS A 70 -5.43 9.68 -12.65
C HIS A 70 -4.26 8.75 -12.27
N TYR A 71 -3.65 8.93 -11.09
CA TYR A 71 -2.60 8.03 -10.58
C TYR A 71 -3.12 6.61 -10.37
N VAL A 72 -4.31 6.46 -9.80
CA VAL A 72 -4.92 5.13 -9.59
C VAL A 72 -5.28 4.45 -10.92
N ARG A 73 -5.66 5.23 -11.95
CA ARG A 73 -5.88 4.70 -13.31
C ARG A 73 -4.59 4.24 -13.97
N GLU A 74 -3.53 5.02 -13.84
CA GLU A 74 -2.19 4.67 -14.32
C GLU A 74 -1.72 3.37 -13.66
N PHE A 75 -1.79 3.29 -12.33
CA PHE A 75 -1.48 2.08 -11.58
C PHE A 75 -2.30 0.87 -12.04
N HIS A 76 -3.62 1.02 -12.21
CA HIS A 76 -4.46 -0.06 -12.76
C HIS A 76 -4.04 -0.50 -14.16
N GLY A 77 -3.60 0.45 -15.00
CA GLY A 77 -3.02 0.15 -16.31
C GLY A 77 -1.74 -0.68 -16.20
N VAL A 78 -0.85 -0.33 -15.27
CA VAL A 78 0.38 -1.09 -14.99
C VAL A 78 0.06 -2.50 -14.46
N LEU A 79 -0.90 -2.63 -13.54
CA LEU A 79 -1.35 -3.93 -13.03
C LEU A 79 -1.86 -4.87 -14.14
N SER A 80 -2.27 -4.36 -15.30
CA SER A 80 -2.70 -5.22 -16.42
C SER A 80 -1.59 -6.07 -17.02
N PHE A 81 -0.32 -5.75 -16.75
CA PHE A 81 0.85 -6.55 -17.15
C PHE A 81 1.20 -7.65 -16.15
N PHE A 82 0.53 -7.71 -15.00
CA PHE A 82 0.76 -8.71 -13.95
C PHE A 82 -0.32 -9.81 -13.98
N PRO A 83 -0.02 -11.02 -13.46
CA PRO A 83 -1.03 -12.05 -13.25
C PRO A 83 -2.20 -11.55 -12.38
N ARG A 84 -3.42 -12.05 -12.63
CA ARG A 84 -4.61 -11.68 -11.82
C ARG A 84 -4.57 -12.21 -10.37
N THR A 85 -3.52 -12.92 -10.00
CA THR A 85 -3.23 -13.39 -8.65
C THR A 85 -2.26 -12.46 -7.91
N THR A 86 -1.65 -11.49 -8.60
CA THR A 86 -0.78 -10.49 -7.99
C THR A 86 -1.61 -9.42 -7.30
N MET A 87 -1.22 -9.03 -6.08
CA MET A 87 -1.84 -7.96 -5.33
C MET A 87 -1.15 -6.62 -5.65
N GLY A 88 -1.91 -5.67 -6.19
CA GLY A 88 -1.45 -4.28 -6.27
C GLY A 88 -1.61 -3.58 -4.93
N LEU A 89 -0.59 -2.88 -4.44
CA LEU A 89 -0.68 -2.01 -3.27
C LEU A 89 -0.30 -0.58 -3.64
N PHE A 90 -1.26 0.33 -3.56
CA PHE A 90 -1.00 1.76 -3.68
C PHE A 90 -0.88 2.34 -2.28
N ALA A 91 0.27 2.95 -1.97
CA ALA A 91 0.54 3.62 -0.70
C ALA A 91 0.54 5.14 -0.87
N SER A 92 -0.16 5.85 0.03
CA SER A 92 -0.23 7.32 0.03
C SER A 92 0.09 7.89 1.41
N ALA A 93 0.84 8.99 1.44
CA ALA A 93 1.10 9.76 2.66
C ALA A 93 -0.11 10.62 3.09
N SER A 94 -1.03 10.94 2.18
CA SER A 94 -2.12 11.91 2.36
C SER A 94 -3.50 11.37 2.00
N GLY A 95 -3.60 10.06 1.78
CA GLY A 95 -4.81 9.37 1.39
C GLY A 95 -5.22 9.64 -0.06
N TYR A 96 -6.52 9.53 -0.33
CA TYR A 96 -7.07 9.44 -1.68
C TYR A 96 -8.30 10.32 -1.83
N SER A 97 -8.42 10.98 -2.99
CA SER A 97 -9.65 11.68 -3.36
C SER A 97 -10.84 10.71 -3.46
N LEU A 98 -12.06 11.24 -3.27
CA LEU A 98 -13.29 10.45 -3.42
C LEU A 98 -13.39 9.78 -4.80
N TYR A 99 -12.94 10.46 -5.86
CA TYR A 99 -12.92 9.91 -7.22
C TYR A 99 -11.91 8.78 -7.39
N ALA A 100 -10.76 8.86 -6.73
CA ALA A 100 -9.77 7.79 -6.71
C ALA A 100 -10.33 6.53 -6.02
N GLN A 101 -10.94 6.69 -4.84
CA GLN A 101 -11.56 5.58 -4.10
C GLN A 101 -12.70 4.93 -4.90
N ARG A 102 -13.59 5.74 -5.51
CA ARG A 102 -14.68 5.24 -6.35
C ARG A 102 -14.20 4.47 -7.57
N PHE A 103 -13.12 4.91 -8.19
CA PHE A 103 -12.51 4.18 -9.30
C PHE A 103 -11.86 2.88 -8.81
N PHE A 104 -11.11 2.94 -7.72
CA PHE A 104 -10.44 1.79 -7.11
C PHE A 104 -11.40 0.63 -6.80
N LEU A 105 -12.56 0.93 -6.21
CA LEU A 105 -13.58 -0.08 -5.92
C LEU A 105 -14.11 -0.80 -7.18
N ARG A 106 -13.93 -0.21 -8.37
CA ARG A 106 -14.35 -0.77 -9.65
C ARG A 106 -13.21 -1.43 -10.43
N MET A 107 -11.98 -1.40 -9.92
CA MET A 107 -10.83 -2.03 -10.58
C MET A 107 -11.03 -3.54 -10.71
N THR A 108 -10.51 -4.11 -11.80
CA THR A 108 -10.68 -5.54 -12.12
C THR A 108 -9.48 -6.40 -11.73
N HIS A 109 -8.44 -5.77 -11.19
CA HIS A 109 -7.25 -6.41 -10.64
C HIS A 109 -7.30 -6.35 -9.10
N PRO A 110 -6.89 -7.39 -8.36
CA PRO A 110 -6.77 -7.33 -6.90
C PRO A 110 -5.88 -6.16 -6.49
N ALA A 111 -6.42 -5.25 -5.71
CA ALA A 111 -5.67 -4.10 -5.26
C ALA A 111 -6.08 -3.63 -3.87
N ILE A 112 -5.14 -2.93 -3.23
CA ILE A 112 -5.25 -2.32 -1.92
C ILE A 112 -4.86 -0.84 -2.03
N LEU A 113 -5.66 0.03 -1.43
CA LEU A 113 -5.23 1.39 -1.10
C LEU A 113 -4.86 1.42 0.38
N CYS A 114 -3.65 1.82 0.71
CA CYS A 114 -3.26 2.11 2.08
C CYS A 114 -2.79 3.56 2.24
N THR A 115 -3.03 4.10 3.43
CA THR A 115 -2.52 5.41 3.86
C THR A 115 -1.59 5.20 5.03
N VAL A 116 -0.38 5.76 4.93
CA VAL A 116 0.67 5.65 5.95
C VAL A 116 0.94 7.04 6.51
N ASP A 117 0.77 7.22 7.81
CA ASP A 117 1.17 8.46 8.47
C ASP A 117 2.70 8.56 8.51
N THR A 118 3.24 9.60 7.89
CA THR A 118 4.71 9.72 7.70
C THR A 118 5.47 9.97 9.00
N LYS A 119 4.81 10.47 10.04
CA LYS A 119 5.42 10.74 11.35
C LYS A 119 5.56 9.48 12.18
N SER A 120 4.48 8.70 12.30
CA SER A 120 4.42 7.48 13.10
C SER A 120 4.82 6.22 12.33
N GLY A 121 4.76 6.25 11.00
CA GLY A 121 4.94 5.08 10.13
C GLY A 121 3.79 4.07 10.19
N ARG A 122 2.66 4.42 10.83
CA ARG A 122 1.51 3.53 11.02
C ARG A 122 0.49 3.66 9.90
N LEU A 123 -0.29 2.59 9.70
CA LEU A 123 -1.48 2.61 8.85
C LEU A 123 -2.57 3.48 9.47
N THR A 124 -3.13 4.37 8.65
CA THR A 124 -4.33 5.17 8.99
C THR A 124 -5.53 4.79 8.14
N SER A 125 -5.31 4.12 7.01
CA SER A 125 -6.35 3.54 6.18
C SER A 125 -5.81 2.30 5.45
N PHE A 126 -6.66 1.30 5.29
CA PHE A 126 -6.37 0.09 4.52
C PHE A 126 -7.68 -0.38 3.87
N LEU A 127 -7.77 -0.28 2.56
CA LEU A 127 -8.99 -0.54 1.79
C LEU A 127 -8.69 -1.57 0.70
N LEU A 128 -9.42 -2.69 0.72
CA LEU A 128 -9.37 -3.73 -0.30
C LEU A 128 -10.50 -3.51 -1.30
N ASN A 129 -10.23 -3.67 -2.60
CA ASN A 129 -11.31 -3.79 -3.58
C ASN A 129 -11.89 -5.21 -3.58
N ASP A 130 -13.01 -5.41 -4.28
CA ASP A 130 -13.73 -6.70 -4.31
C ASP A 130 -12.83 -7.87 -4.76
N ARG A 131 -11.88 -7.59 -5.67
CA ARG A 131 -10.95 -8.60 -6.19
C ARG A 131 -9.89 -8.98 -5.16
N ALA A 132 -9.38 -8.01 -4.40
CA ALA A 132 -8.50 -8.28 -3.27
C ALA A 132 -9.20 -9.02 -2.14
N GLN A 133 -10.45 -8.69 -1.83
CA GLN A 133 -11.26 -9.42 -0.84
C GLN A 133 -11.51 -10.87 -1.28
N THR A 134 -11.74 -11.11 -2.57
CA THR A 134 -11.90 -12.46 -3.12
C THR A 134 -10.60 -13.27 -3.02
N LEU A 135 -9.46 -12.64 -3.30
CA LEU A 135 -8.14 -13.27 -3.23
C LEU A 135 -7.71 -13.54 -1.78
N LEU A 136 -8.05 -12.63 -0.86
CA LEU A 136 -7.71 -12.67 0.56
C LEU A 136 -8.96 -12.68 1.45
N PRO A 137 -9.80 -13.72 1.39
CA PRO A 137 -11.10 -13.74 2.07
C PRO A 137 -10.99 -13.75 3.61
N LYS A 138 -9.81 -14.10 4.13
CA LYS A 138 -9.51 -14.14 5.56
C LYS A 138 -8.88 -12.85 6.07
N LEU A 139 -8.44 -11.95 5.18
CA LEU A 139 -7.84 -10.68 5.57
C LEU A 139 -8.94 -9.70 6.00
N THR A 140 -8.88 -9.25 7.24
CA THR A 140 -9.78 -8.23 7.77
C THR A 140 -9.02 -7.05 8.34
N VAL A 141 -9.63 -5.87 8.24
CA VAL A 141 -9.10 -4.61 8.78
C VAL A 141 -9.88 -4.31 10.06
N GLY A 142 -9.18 -4.30 11.18
CA GLY A 142 -9.70 -3.97 12.48
C GLY A 142 -9.02 -2.73 13.08
N SER A 143 -9.47 -2.39 14.28
CA SER A 143 -8.93 -1.28 15.06
C SER A 143 -8.53 -1.78 16.44
N LEU A 144 -7.36 -1.35 16.91
CA LEU A 144 -6.88 -1.57 18.26
C LEU A 144 -6.75 -0.24 18.97
N PHE A 145 -7.05 -0.24 20.27
CA PHE A 145 -6.76 0.88 21.16
C PHE A 145 -5.53 0.54 21.99
N VAL A 146 -4.43 1.25 21.74
CA VAL A 146 -3.17 1.07 22.47
C VAL A 146 -2.79 2.40 23.09
N ASN A 147 -2.64 2.46 24.41
CA ASN A 147 -2.26 3.67 25.13
C ASN A 147 -3.13 4.91 24.79
N GLN A 148 -4.45 4.72 24.69
CA GLN A 148 -5.42 5.75 24.30
C GLN A 148 -5.29 6.25 22.84
N GLU A 149 -4.45 5.61 22.02
CA GLU A 149 -4.35 5.88 20.58
C GLU A 149 -5.09 4.81 19.78
N HIS A 150 -5.78 5.23 18.73
CA HIS A 150 -6.42 4.34 17.77
C HIS A 150 -5.40 3.93 16.69
N ALA A 151 -5.18 2.63 16.53
CA ALA A 151 -4.33 2.06 15.50
C ALA A 151 -5.12 1.07 14.64
N LEU A 152 -4.85 1.04 13.34
CA LEU A 152 -5.34 -0.05 12.50
C LEU A 152 -4.53 -1.32 12.76
N ALA A 153 -5.22 -2.45 12.80
CA ALA A 153 -4.63 -3.76 12.84
C ALA A 153 -5.18 -4.60 11.69
N LEU A 154 -4.33 -5.42 11.09
CA LEU A 154 -4.74 -6.39 10.10
C LEU A 154 -4.80 -7.75 10.77
N THR A 155 -5.84 -8.53 10.47
CA THR A 155 -5.91 -9.91 10.90
C THR A 155 -6.12 -10.80 9.69
N TYR A 156 -5.59 -12.02 9.75
CA TYR A 156 -5.82 -13.03 8.74
C TYR A 156 -6.37 -14.29 9.41
N GLY A 157 -7.69 -14.49 9.27
CA GLY A 157 -8.41 -15.49 10.04
C GLY A 157 -8.50 -15.08 11.50
N ASP A 158 -7.93 -15.88 12.39
CA ASP A 158 -7.87 -15.66 13.84
C ASP A 158 -6.55 -15.03 14.31
N LYS A 159 -5.62 -14.74 13.40
CA LYS A 159 -4.28 -14.22 13.72
C LYS A 159 -4.16 -12.75 13.38
N ILE A 160 -3.64 -11.96 14.31
CA ILE A 160 -3.17 -10.60 14.01
C ILE A 160 -1.91 -10.72 13.14
N LEU A 161 -1.84 -9.94 12.07
CA LEU A 161 -0.63 -9.77 11.27
C LEU A 161 0.24 -8.71 11.92
N GLY A 162 1.49 -9.07 12.22
CA GLY A 162 2.45 -8.24 12.95
C GLY A 162 2.47 -8.51 14.43
#